data_AF-A0A6V7K9C8-F1
#
_entry.id   AF-A0A6V7K9C8-F1
#
_cell.length_a   1.000
_cell.length_b   1.000
_cell.length_c   1.000
_cell.angle_alpha   90.00
_cell.angle_beta   90.00
_cell.angle_gamma   90.00
#
_symmetry.space_group_name_H-M   'P 1'
#
loop_
_entity.id
_entity.type
_entity.pdbx_description
1 polymer ?
#
loop_
_entity_poly.entity_id
_entity_poly.type
_entity_poly.pdbx_seq_one_letter_code
_entity_poly.pdbx_strand_id
1 'polypeptide(L)'
;TVLGKSKATDPSDSTFRKGQVHFSHRLNRPWLLFDWIYQRTSQGQKELAYKHELATACKTYLKIKESSESNDPRKIHSLLEMMMRLREKYDNFTDEDVVNECCTFMLAGQDSVGAATAMTIFMLAKHGEWQERCVQELEEIFGDDDDREPNFSDLREMRCLEMCIKETMRLYPPVPFFGRIVGEDIKI
;
A
#
# COMPACT_ATOMS: atom_id res chain seq x y z
N THR A 1 32.31 -25.26 2.79
CA THR A 1 32.48 -24.88 1.37
C THR A 1 31.31 -25.50 0.61
N VAL A 2 30.25 -24.82 0.17
CA VAL A 2 29.91 -23.42 -0.02
C VAL A 2 28.41 -23.30 0.35
N LEU A 3 28.11 -22.72 1.50
CA LEU A 3 26.75 -22.25 1.82
C LEU A 3 26.60 -20.93 1.04
N GLY A 4 25.81 -20.97 -0.03
CA GLY A 4 25.45 -19.79 -0.81
C GLY A 4 24.78 -18.79 0.11
N LYS A 5 25.51 -17.74 0.48
CA LYS A 5 24.97 -16.54 1.12
C LYS A 5 23.78 -16.09 0.29
N SER A 6 22.57 -16.25 0.83
CA SER A 6 21.41 -15.52 0.35
C SER A 6 21.81 -14.05 0.37
N LYS A 7 21.97 -13.45 -0.81
CA LYS A 7 22.23 -12.02 -0.94
C LYS A 7 21.12 -11.34 -0.14
N ALA A 8 21.48 -10.64 0.93
CA ALA A 8 20.62 -9.64 1.52
C ALA A 8 20.27 -8.67 0.37
N THR A 9 19.08 -8.83 -0.19
CA THR A 9 18.54 -7.89 -1.17
C THR A 9 18.48 -6.55 -0.46
N ASP A 10 19.14 -5.55 -1.03
CA ASP A 10 19.06 -4.17 -0.57
C ASP A 10 17.58 -3.84 -0.31
N PRO A 11 17.19 -3.39 0.90
CA PRO A 11 15.80 -3.04 1.21
C PRO A 11 15.20 -2.02 0.24
N SER A 12 16.07 -1.21 -0.39
CA SER A 12 15.69 -0.23 -1.43
C SER A 12 15.36 -0.86 -2.79
N ASP A 13 15.82 -2.08 -3.09
CA ASP A 13 15.52 -2.84 -4.32
C ASP A 13 14.36 -3.84 -4.14
N SER A 14 13.50 -3.58 -3.16
CA SER A 14 12.27 -4.37 -3.02
C SER A 14 11.35 -4.13 -4.22
N THR A 15 10.84 -5.22 -4.82
CA THR A 15 9.81 -5.18 -5.86
C THR A 15 8.66 -4.27 -5.41
N PHE A 16 8.29 -4.30 -4.14
CA PHE A 16 7.22 -3.48 -3.56
C PHE A 16 7.48 -1.96 -3.50
N ARG A 17 8.57 -1.43 -4.07
CA ARG A 17 8.83 0.02 -4.19
C ARG A 17 8.90 0.52 -5.63
N LYS A 18 8.73 -0.36 -6.62
CA LYS A 18 8.94 -0.04 -8.05
C LYS A 18 7.68 0.43 -8.77
N GLY A 19 6.51 0.39 -8.12
CA GLY A 19 5.25 0.89 -8.66
C GLY A 19 5.28 2.41 -8.91
N GLN A 20 4.83 2.83 -10.08
CA GLN A 20 4.55 4.23 -10.39
C GLN A 20 3.16 4.32 -11.01
N VAL A 21 2.22 4.97 -10.32
CA VAL A 21 0.91 5.30 -10.89
C VAL A 21 1.07 6.41 -11.93
N HIS A 22 0.90 6.04 -13.19
CA HIS A 22 0.99 6.93 -14.33
C HIS A 22 -0.36 7.52 -14.77
N PHE A 23 -1.32 7.56 -13.84
CA PHE A 23 -2.68 7.99 -14.11
C PHE A 23 -2.75 9.40 -14.71
N SER A 24 -2.03 10.36 -14.13
CA SER A 24 -1.95 11.75 -14.63
C SER A 24 -1.36 11.85 -16.04
N HIS A 25 -0.43 10.96 -16.40
CA HIS A 25 0.16 10.90 -17.73
C HIS A 25 -0.81 10.32 -18.78
N ARG A 26 -1.65 9.35 -18.39
CA ARG A 26 -2.70 8.77 -19.27
C ARG A 26 -3.87 9.73 -19.47
N LEU A 27 -4.27 10.48 -18.43
CA LEU A 27 -5.35 11.47 -18.51
C LEU A 27 -5.10 12.54 -19.59
N ASN A 28 -3.87 13.03 -19.70
CA ASN A 28 -3.51 14.07 -20.68
C ASN A 28 -3.29 13.52 -22.11
N ARG A 29 -3.45 12.20 -22.33
CA ARG A 29 -3.17 11.52 -23.61
C ARG A 29 -4.26 10.49 -23.89
N PRO A 30 -5.39 10.89 -24.50
CA PRO A 30 -6.56 10.02 -24.68
C PRO A 30 -6.27 8.69 -25.40
N TRP A 31 -5.26 8.66 -26.29
CA TRP A 31 -4.84 7.44 -26.98
C TRP A 31 -4.22 6.38 -26.05
N LEU A 32 -3.71 6.77 -24.87
CA LEU A 32 -3.21 5.84 -23.85
C LEU A 32 -4.34 5.25 -22.98
N LEU A 33 -5.59 5.67 -23.16
CA LEU A 33 -6.74 5.04 -22.51
C LEU A 33 -7.07 3.69 -23.14
N PHE A 34 -6.71 3.47 -24.41
CA PHE A 34 -6.84 2.16 -25.05
C PHE A 34 -5.72 1.23 -24.58
N ASP A 35 -6.10 0.16 -23.88
CA ASP A 35 -5.14 -0.75 -23.24
C ASP A 35 -4.17 -1.38 -24.24
N TRP A 36 -4.65 -1.74 -25.44
CA TRP A 36 -3.77 -2.32 -26.47
C TRP A 36 -2.68 -1.34 -26.95
N ILE A 37 -2.97 -0.04 -26.99
CA ILE A 37 -1.99 1.00 -27.36
C ILE A 37 -1.03 1.18 -26.20
N TYR A 38 -1.56 1.31 -24.98
CA TYR A 38 -0.75 1.53 -23.79
C TYR A 38 0.21 0.37 -23.52
N GLN A 39 -0.24 -0.88 -23.66
CA GLN A 39 0.59 -2.07 -23.51
C GLN A 39 1.74 -2.12 -24.52
N ARG A 40 1.63 -1.47 -25.69
CA ARG A 40 2.73 -1.37 -26.66
C ARG A 40 3.75 -0.28 -26.33
N THR A 41 3.46 0.60 -25.37
CA THR A 41 4.42 1.63 -24.94
C THR A 41 5.46 1.05 -24.00
N SER A 42 6.65 1.69 -23.92
CA SER A 42 7.69 1.30 -22.97
C SER A 42 7.21 1.35 -21.51
N GLN A 43 6.27 2.25 -21.21
CA GLN A 43 5.68 2.43 -19.89
C GLN A 43 4.69 1.30 -19.54
N GLY A 44 3.79 0.96 -20.46
CA GLY A 44 2.88 -0.17 -20.27
C GLY A 44 3.61 -1.51 -20.15
N GLN A 45 4.72 -1.70 -20.88
CA GLN A 45 5.58 -2.87 -20.74
C GLN A 45 6.26 -2.94 -19.36
N LYS A 46 6.74 -1.80 -18.83
CA LYS A 46 7.29 -1.74 -17.46
C LYS A 46 6.23 -2.05 -16.40
N GLU A 47 5.03 -1.49 -16.54
CA GLU A 47 3.91 -1.77 -15.62
C GLU A 47 3.52 -3.25 -15.64
N LEU A 48 3.46 -3.86 -16.83
CA LEU A 48 3.14 -5.28 -16.97
C LEU A 48 4.23 -6.17 -16.38
N ALA A 49 5.50 -5.87 -16.67
CA ALA A 49 6.65 -6.56 -16.08
C ALA A 49 6.62 -6.45 -14.54
N TYR A 50 6.28 -5.26 -14.04
CA TYR A 50 6.17 -5.00 -12.61
C TYR A 50 5.06 -5.83 -11.95
N LYS A 51 3.85 -5.85 -12.55
CA LYS A 51 2.74 -6.69 -12.09
C LYS A 51 3.13 -8.17 -12.08
N HIS A 52 3.84 -8.65 -13.09
CA HIS A 52 4.32 -10.03 -13.14
C HIS A 52 5.38 -10.33 -12.07
N GLU A 53 6.32 -9.42 -11.83
CA GLU A 53 7.34 -9.56 -10.78
C GLU A 53 6.68 -9.66 -9.40
N LEU A 54 5.73 -8.76 -9.13
CA LEU A 54 4.99 -8.71 -7.88
C LEU A 54 4.12 -9.96 -7.67
N ALA A 55 3.42 -10.42 -8.71
CA ALA A 55 2.66 -11.68 -8.66
C ALA A 55 3.58 -12.89 -8.43
N THR A 56 4.76 -12.91 -9.02
CA THR A 56 5.75 -14.00 -8.82
C THR A 56 6.31 -13.99 -7.40
N ALA A 57 6.58 -12.80 -6.86
CA ALA A 57 6.98 -12.64 -5.46
C ALA A 57 5.88 -13.15 -4.53
N CYS A 58 4.63 -12.70 -4.69
CA CYS A 58 3.49 -13.17 -3.89
C CYS A 58 3.32 -14.70 -3.95
N LYS A 59 3.41 -15.31 -5.14
CA LYS A 59 3.36 -16.78 -5.30
C LYS A 59 4.50 -17.49 -4.56
N THR A 60 5.69 -16.89 -4.53
CA THR A 60 6.84 -17.44 -3.80
C THR A 60 6.60 -17.37 -2.29
N TYR A 61 6.10 -16.24 -1.79
CA TYR A 61 5.75 -16.10 -0.37
C TYR A 61 4.63 -17.05 0.06
N LEU A 62 3.61 -17.24 -0.79
CA LEU A 62 2.53 -18.20 -0.56
C LEU A 62 3.08 -19.62 -0.37
N LYS A 63 3.95 -20.09 -1.27
CA LYS A 63 4.59 -21.42 -1.16
C LYS A 63 5.44 -21.57 0.10
N ILE A 64 6.23 -20.55 0.44
CA ILE A 64 7.06 -20.55 1.66
C ILE A 64 6.16 -20.68 2.89
N LYS A 65 5.04 -19.93 2.93
CA LYS A 65 4.11 -19.95 4.04
C LYS A 65 3.37 -21.29 4.15
N GLU A 66 2.97 -21.89 3.04
CA GLU A 66 2.38 -23.25 3.02
C GLU A 66 3.35 -24.30 3.54
N SER A 67 4.64 -24.20 3.22
CA SER A 67 5.67 -25.10 3.76
C SER A 67 5.99 -24.87 5.23
N SER A 68 5.61 -23.71 5.77
CA SER A 68 5.83 -23.32 7.17
C SER A 68 4.57 -23.59 7.98
N GLU A 69 4.34 -24.84 8.38
CA GLU A 69 3.22 -25.25 9.25
C GLU A 69 3.22 -24.45 10.57
N SER A 70 2.47 -23.36 10.60
CA SER A 70 2.17 -22.60 11.83
C SER A 70 0.66 -22.61 12.04
N ASN A 71 0.16 -23.77 12.49
CA ASN A 71 -1.24 -24.04 12.83
C ASN A 71 -1.64 -23.39 14.17
N ASP A 72 -1.38 -22.09 14.35
CA ASP A 72 -2.03 -21.33 15.44
C ASP A 72 -3.24 -20.56 14.89
N PRO A 73 -4.47 -21.09 15.06
CA PRO A 73 -5.67 -20.45 14.52
C PRO A 73 -5.93 -19.05 15.10
N ARG A 74 -5.30 -18.70 16.24
CA ARG A 74 -5.46 -17.40 16.90
C ARG A 74 -4.47 -16.32 16.41
N LYS A 75 -3.46 -16.69 15.64
CA LYS A 75 -2.43 -15.77 15.11
C LYS A 75 -2.69 -15.43 13.64
N ILE A 76 -3.61 -14.48 13.37
CA ILE A 76 -3.68 -13.88 12.03
C ILE A 76 -2.65 -12.75 11.99
N HIS A 77 -1.53 -12.96 11.29
CA HIS A 77 -0.45 -11.97 11.26
C HIS A 77 -0.42 -11.09 10.00
N SER A 78 -1.06 -11.51 8.92
CA SER A 78 -0.94 -10.81 7.64
C SER A 78 -2.18 -10.97 6.76
N LEU A 79 -2.36 -10.03 5.84
CA LEU A 79 -3.39 -10.07 4.79
C LEU A 79 -3.35 -11.38 4.00
N LEU A 80 -2.14 -11.85 3.63
CA LEU A 80 -1.95 -13.09 2.88
C LEU A 80 -2.52 -14.30 3.62
N GLU A 81 -2.27 -14.39 4.92
CA GLU A 81 -2.78 -15.49 5.74
C GLU A 81 -4.31 -15.47 5.85
N MET A 82 -4.89 -14.27 5.97
CA MET A 82 -6.35 -14.11 5.93
C MET A 82 -6.92 -14.60 4.58
N MET A 83 -6.28 -14.25 3.46
CA MET A 83 -6.71 -14.70 2.12
C MET A 83 -6.56 -16.22 1.95
N MET A 84 -5.49 -16.83 2.46
CA MET A 84 -5.32 -18.29 2.44
C MET A 84 -6.43 -19.01 3.22
N ARG A 85 -6.83 -18.49 4.38
CA ARG A 85 -7.96 -19.06 5.15
C ARG A 85 -9.29 -18.92 4.41
N LEU A 86 -9.49 -17.83 3.67
CA LEU A 86 -10.67 -17.65 2.83
C LEU A 86 -10.69 -18.67 1.69
N ARG A 87 -9.55 -18.94 1.07
CA ARG A 87 -9.38 -19.99 0.04
C ARG A 87 -9.79 -21.36 0.56
N GLU A 88 -9.37 -21.72 1.77
CA GLU A 88 -9.75 -23.00 2.39
C GLU A 88 -11.25 -23.10 2.72
N LYS A 89 -11.91 -21.97 2.92
CA LYS A 89 -13.33 -21.91 3.29
C LYS A 89 -14.27 -21.87 2.09
N TYR A 90 -13.82 -21.34 0.95
CA TYR A 90 -14.64 -21.09 -0.23
C TYR A 90 -14.04 -21.76 -1.47
N ASP A 91 -14.70 -22.81 -1.98
CA ASP A 91 -14.22 -23.60 -3.12
C ASP A 91 -14.03 -22.79 -4.43
N ASN A 92 -14.64 -21.61 -4.52
CA ASN A 92 -14.54 -20.72 -5.68
C ASN A 92 -13.48 -19.62 -5.55
N PHE A 93 -12.71 -19.58 -4.46
CA PHE A 93 -11.63 -18.62 -4.26
C PHE A 93 -10.29 -19.32 -4.49
N THR A 94 -9.61 -18.99 -5.59
CA THR A 94 -8.41 -19.71 -6.05
C THR A 94 -7.12 -19.07 -5.55
N ASP A 95 -5.99 -19.78 -5.69
CA ASP A 95 -4.66 -19.21 -5.43
C ASP A 95 -4.35 -17.99 -6.30
N GLU A 96 -4.90 -17.95 -7.52
CA GLU A 96 -4.76 -16.80 -8.40
C GLU A 96 -5.51 -15.59 -7.84
N ASP A 97 -6.71 -15.80 -7.28
CA ASP A 97 -7.47 -14.75 -6.62
C ASP A 97 -6.75 -14.24 -5.37
N VAL A 98 -6.19 -15.13 -4.55
CA VAL A 98 -5.36 -14.77 -3.38
C VAL A 98 -4.22 -13.84 -3.81
N VAL A 99 -3.49 -14.22 -4.86
CA VAL A 99 -2.37 -13.42 -5.38
C VAL A 99 -2.88 -12.09 -5.92
N ASN A 100 -3.93 -12.09 -6.75
CA ASN A 100 -4.48 -10.88 -7.36
C ASN A 100 -4.96 -9.87 -6.31
N GLU A 101 -5.67 -10.33 -5.28
CA GLU A 101 -6.13 -9.48 -4.18
C GLU A 101 -4.95 -8.92 -3.39
N CYS A 102 -4.00 -9.76 -2.98
CA CYS A 102 -2.81 -9.30 -2.27
C CYS A 102 -2.04 -8.24 -3.09
N CYS A 103 -1.87 -8.48 -4.39
CA CYS A 103 -1.21 -7.53 -5.29
C CYS A 103 -1.98 -6.20 -5.38
N THR A 104 -3.31 -6.27 -5.48
CA THR A 104 -4.20 -5.11 -5.54
C THR A 104 -4.08 -4.26 -4.27
N PHE A 105 -4.12 -4.88 -3.08
CA PHE A 105 -3.96 -4.16 -1.81
C PHE A 105 -2.60 -3.44 -1.72
N MET A 106 -1.52 -4.10 -2.13
CA MET A 106 -0.19 -3.49 -2.10
C MET A 106 -0.09 -2.30 -3.05
N LEU A 107 -0.56 -2.46 -4.28
CA LEU A 107 -0.53 -1.39 -5.29
C LEU A 107 -1.42 -0.21 -4.91
N ALA A 108 -2.62 -0.48 -4.39
CA ALA A 108 -3.55 0.56 -3.97
C ALA A 108 -3.01 1.37 -2.78
N GLY A 109 -2.40 0.70 -1.80
CA GLY A 109 -1.87 1.33 -0.59
C GLY A 109 -0.57 2.12 -0.83
N GLN A 110 0.31 1.64 -1.71
CA GLN A 110 1.65 2.19 -1.84
C GLN A 110 1.65 3.67 -2.28
N ASP A 111 1.05 3.96 -3.43
CA ASP A 111 1.15 5.30 -4.02
C ASP A 111 0.24 6.31 -3.31
N SER A 112 -0.95 5.87 -2.87
CA SER A 112 -1.90 6.74 -2.16
C SER A 112 -1.39 7.14 -0.78
N VAL A 113 -0.90 6.19 0.02
CA VAL A 113 -0.33 6.45 1.35
C VAL A 113 1.00 7.19 1.21
N GLY A 114 1.84 6.84 0.24
CA GLY A 114 3.09 7.54 -0.04
C GLY A 114 2.87 9.03 -0.33
N ALA A 115 1.90 9.36 -1.19
CA ALA A 115 1.53 10.74 -1.48
C ALA A 115 0.94 11.47 -0.27
N ALA A 116 0.04 10.83 0.50
CA ALA A 116 -0.53 11.41 1.71
C ALA A 116 0.54 11.75 2.75
N THR A 117 1.46 10.83 3.01
CA THR A 117 2.55 11.01 3.96
C THR A 117 3.50 12.11 3.52
N ALA A 118 3.95 12.08 2.26
CA ALA A 118 4.84 13.10 1.71
C ALA A 118 4.24 14.51 1.81
N MET A 119 2.96 14.65 1.46
CA MET A 119 2.27 15.94 1.54
C MET A 119 2.05 16.38 2.99
N THR A 120 1.77 15.45 3.91
CA THR A 120 1.59 15.78 5.33
C THR A 120 2.87 16.33 5.92
N ILE A 121 4.01 15.68 5.65
CA ILE A 121 5.32 16.15 6.08
C ILE A 121 5.62 17.53 5.49
N PHE A 122 5.32 17.73 4.20
CA PHE A 122 5.49 19.03 3.56
C PHE A 122 4.64 20.14 4.20
N MET A 123 3.37 19.85 4.52
CA MET A 123 2.47 20.80 5.17
C MET A 123 2.93 21.12 6.60
N LEU A 124 3.37 20.14 7.38
CA LEU A 124 3.92 20.37 8.71
C LEU A 124 5.19 21.24 8.65
N ALA A 125 6.11 20.98 7.71
CA ALA A 125 7.31 21.78 7.52
C ALA A 125 7.01 23.24 7.14
N LYS A 126 5.89 23.50 6.45
CA LYS A 126 5.43 24.85 6.11
C LYS A 126 4.72 25.55 7.27
N HIS A 127 4.18 24.80 8.24
CA HIS A 127 3.36 25.29 9.33
C HIS A 127 3.98 24.91 10.68
N GLY A 128 5.08 25.57 11.04
CA GLY A 128 5.88 25.26 12.23
C GLY A 128 5.09 25.22 13.56
N GLU A 129 4.08 26.09 13.72
CA GLU A 129 3.21 26.06 14.91
C GLU A 129 2.48 24.71 15.07
N TRP A 130 1.98 24.14 13.98
CA TRP A 130 1.30 22.85 14.00
C TRP A 130 2.28 21.69 14.14
N GLN A 131 3.47 21.82 13.56
CA GLN A 131 4.55 20.87 13.78
C GLN A 131 4.94 20.80 15.26
N GLU A 132 5.13 21.94 15.91
CA GLU A 132 5.48 22.00 17.34
C GLU A 132 4.39 21.38 18.23
N ARG A 133 3.11 21.64 17.93
CA ARG A 133 2.00 20.98 18.62
C ARG A 133 1.99 19.47 18.46
N CYS A 134 2.30 18.96 17.26
CA CYS A 134 2.40 17.51 17.03
C CYS A 134 3.59 16.92 17.79
N VAL A 135 4.72 17.63 17.88
CA VAL A 135 5.88 17.18 18.67
C VAL A 135 5.55 17.13 20.15
N GLN A 136 4.93 18.18 20.70
CA GLN A 136 4.47 18.21 22.09
C GLN A 136 3.48 17.07 22.39
N GLU A 137 2.53 16.80 21.49
CA GLU A 137 1.62 15.64 21.61
C GLU A 137 2.38 14.31 21.68
N LEU A 138 3.40 14.12 20.84
CA LEU A 138 4.21 12.89 20.86
C LEU A 138 5.05 12.79 22.14
N GLU A 139 5.63 13.90 22.62
CA GLU A 139 6.35 13.96 23.90
C GLU A 139 5.42 13.63 25.08
N GLU A 140 4.16 14.07 25.07
CA GLU A 140 3.17 13.72 26.11
C GLU A 140 2.80 12.23 26.10
N ILE A 141 2.76 11.61 24.92
CA ILE A 141 2.39 10.19 24.76
C ILE A 141 3.55 9.26 25.12
N PHE A 142 4.77 9.56 24.66
CA PHE A 142 5.94 8.70 24.82
C PHE A 142 6.83 9.08 26.01
N GLY A 143 6.75 10.33 26.49
CA GLY A 143 7.58 10.82 27.59
C GLY A 143 9.06 10.72 27.26
N ASP A 144 9.85 10.27 28.24
CA ASP A 144 11.30 10.04 28.12
C ASP A 144 11.65 8.61 27.61
N ASP A 145 10.67 7.81 27.19
CA ASP A 145 10.86 6.41 26.77
C ASP A 145 11.08 6.30 25.25
N ASP A 146 12.26 6.74 24.79
CA ASP A 146 12.66 6.71 23.38
C ASP A 146 12.76 5.30 22.78
N ASP A 147 12.89 4.26 23.63
CA ASP A 147 13.09 2.87 23.20
C ASP A 147 11.79 2.06 23.11
N ARG A 148 10.65 2.62 23.55
CA ARG A 148 9.37 1.94 23.53
C ARG A 148 8.73 1.95 22.14
N GLU A 149 8.29 0.78 21.69
CA GLU A 149 7.51 0.66 20.46
C GLU A 149 6.07 1.23 20.62
N PRO A 150 5.55 1.98 19.63
CA PRO A 150 4.17 2.45 19.62
C PRO A 150 3.15 1.31 19.62
N ASN A 151 2.05 1.48 20.34
CA ASN A 151 0.94 0.54 20.35
C ASN A 151 -0.40 1.18 19.92
N PHE A 152 -1.47 0.36 19.85
CA PHE A 152 -2.79 0.80 19.43
C PHE A 152 -3.50 1.77 20.38
N SER A 153 -3.15 1.83 21.67
CA SER A 153 -3.64 2.89 22.55
C SER A 153 -2.97 4.22 22.25
N ASP A 154 -1.65 4.21 21.98
CA ASP A 154 -0.89 5.43 21.71
C ASP A 154 -1.44 6.15 20.46
N LEU A 155 -1.78 5.39 19.41
CA LEU A 155 -2.41 5.92 18.18
C LEU A 155 -3.73 6.65 18.42
N ARG A 156 -4.50 6.29 19.46
CA ARG A 156 -5.77 6.95 19.78
C ARG A 156 -5.59 8.31 20.45
N GLU A 157 -4.42 8.55 21.02
CA GLU A 157 -4.08 9.82 21.65
C GLU A 157 -3.40 10.80 20.68
N MET A 158 -2.94 10.35 19.50
CA MET A 158 -2.33 11.18 18.45
C MET A 158 -3.34 12.05 17.67
N ARG A 159 -4.16 12.83 18.38
CA ARG A 159 -5.30 13.58 17.81
C ARG A 159 -4.86 14.76 16.94
N CYS A 160 -3.84 15.50 17.36
CA CYS A 160 -3.27 16.63 16.64
C CYS A 160 -2.64 16.15 15.34
N LEU A 161 -1.81 15.11 15.40
CA LEU A 161 -1.21 14.52 14.20
C LEU A 161 -2.28 13.98 13.24
N GLU A 162 -3.32 13.30 13.76
CA GLU A 162 -4.45 12.83 12.95
C GLU A 162 -5.19 14.00 12.27
N MET A 163 -5.42 15.11 12.98
CA MET A 163 -6.02 16.32 12.39
C MET A 163 -5.16 16.88 11.25
N CYS A 164 -3.83 16.94 11.41
CA CYS A 164 -2.92 17.42 10.37
C CYS A 164 -2.95 16.52 9.13
N ILE A 165 -2.97 15.19 9.32
CA ILE A 165 -3.10 14.22 8.23
C ILE A 165 -4.43 14.41 7.50
N LYS A 166 -5.54 14.51 8.24
CA LYS A 166 -6.90 14.71 7.68
C LYS A 166 -7.01 16.03 6.91
N GLU A 167 -6.51 17.12 7.47
CA GLU A 167 -6.54 18.43 6.81
C GLU A 167 -5.68 18.45 5.54
N THR A 168 -4.53 17.76 5.58
CA THR A 168 -3.70 17.60 4.39
C THR A 168 -4.44 16.82 3.30
N MET A 169 -5.10 15.72 3.63
CA MET A 169 -5.89 14.94 2.66
C MET A 169 -7.13 15.71 2.16
N ARG A 170 -7.68 16.64 2.96
CA ARG A 170 -8.76 17.54 2.53
C ARG A 170 -8.29 18.51 1.45
N LEU A 171 -7.07 19.04 1.57
CA LEU A 171 -6.46 19.97 0.61
C LEU A 171 -5.84 19.28 -0.60
N TYR A 172 -5.18 18.15 -0.36
CA TYR A 172 -4.38 17.40 -1.33
C TYR A 172 -4.75 15.91 -1.27
N PRO A 173 -5.96 15.54 -1.72
CA PRO A 173 -6.39 14.15 -1.72
C PRO A 173 -5.51 13.32 -2.69
N PRO A 174 -4.90 12.20 -2.25
CA PRO A 174 -4.12 11.34 -3.13
C PRO A 174 -4.91 10.79 -4.33
N VAL A 175 -6.22 10.61 -4.15
CA VAL A 175 -7.16 10.16 -5.19
C VAL A 175 -8.24 11.23 -5.39
N PRO A 176 -8.02 12.21 -6.28
CA PRO A 176 -8.91 13.37 -6.42
C PRO A 176 -10.21 13.08 -7.19
N PHE A 177 -10.25 12.00 -7.98
CA PHE A 177 -11.39 11.66 -8.83
C PHE A 177 -11.74 10.18 -8.66
N PHE A 178 -13.04 9.90 -8.58
CA PHE A 178 -13.60 8.55 -8.69
C PHE A 178 -14.84 8.62 -9.58
N GLY A 179 -14.99 7.65 -10.48
CA GLY A 179 -16.09 7.58 -11.44
C GLY A 179 -17.11 6.51 -11.06
N ARG A 180 -18.34 6.65 -11.57
CA ARG A 180 -19.36 5.58 -11.56
C ARG A 180 -19.87 5.38 -12.98
N ILE A 181 -20.10 4.11 -13.34
CA ILE A 181 -20.84 3.75 -14.53
C ILE A 181 -22.28 3.52 -14.11
N VAL A 182 -23.20 4.21 -14.76
CA VAL A 182 -24.63 4.14 -14.47
C VAL A 182 -25.21 2.90 -15.14
N GLY A 183 -25.91 2.05 -14.38
CA GLY A 183 -26.51 0.80 -14.89
C GLY A 183 -27.95 0.95 -15.40
N GLU A 184 -28.63 2.03 -15.05
CA GLU A 184 -30.02 2.32 -15.40
C GLU A 184 -30.25 3.83 -15.40
N ASP A 185 -31.31 4.33 -16.04
CA ASP A 185 -31.55 5.78 -16.12
C ASP A 185 -31.74 6.41 -14.72
N ILE A 186 -30.94 7.43 -14.41
CA ILE A 186 -30.98 8.15 -13.13
C ILE A 186 -31.53 9.57 -13.35
N LYS A 187 -32.47 9.98 -12.50
CA LYS A 187 -32.84 11.39 -12.31
C LYS A 187 -32.06 11.96 -11.13
N ILE A 188 -31.38 13.08 -11.36
CA ILE A 188 -30.56 13.81 -10.37
C ILE A 188 -31.37 14.97 -9.81
#